data_AF-A0A480AGV8-F1
#
_entry.id   AF-A0A480AGV8-F1
#
_cell.length_a   1.000
_cell.length_b   1.000
_cell.length_c   1.000
_cell.angle_alpha   90.00
_cell.angle_beta   90.00
_cell.angle_gamma   90.00
#
_symmetry.space_group_name_H-M   'P 1'
#
loop_
_entity.id
_entity.type
_entity.pdbx_description
1 polymer ?
#
loop_
_entity_poly.entity_id
_entity_poly.type
_entity_poly.pdbx_seq_one_letter_code
_entity_poly.pdbx_strand_id
1 'polypeptide(L)'
;MKTDNNRFSWFDVADDIKELLILAAATWENTEESTKYMQQALAKTADNTDILVAAYRYFYYKNNYGLALTTAEKITAKIKAVENLPDKWEELKPILIKRQEEPQIRLYLNAYAASGLVLAKLGKIEEAKEISSRIKGIDDKNDFGAGILLEILTRPPEADD
;
A
#
# COMPACT_ATOMS: atom_id res chain seq x y z
N MET A 1 -16.70 23.14 -13.96
CA MET A 1 -17.40 21.84 -14.10
C MET A 1 -17.85 21.47 -12.70
N LYS A 2 -19.17 21.37 -12.41
CA LYS A 2 -19.61 20.90 -11.08
C LYS A 2 -19.42 19.39 -11.06
N THR A 3 -18.48 18.94 -10.25
CA THR A 3 -18.20 17.52 -10.04
C THR A 3 -19.39 16.90 -9.31
N ASP A 4 -19.94 15.81 -9.85
CA ASP A 4 -21.12 15.16 -9.30
C ASP A 4 -20.73 14.34 -8.06
N ASN A 5 -20.78 14.99 -6.88
CA ASN A 5 -20.33 14.41 -5.60
C ASN A 5 -21.05 13.12 -5.21
N ASN A 6 -22.21 12.83 -5.82
CA ASN A 6 -22.97 11.62 -5.55
C ASN A 6 -22.34 10.36 -6.15
N ARG A 7 -21.32 10.49 -7.02
CA ARG A 7 -20.61 9.37 -7.67
C ARG A 7 -19.78 8.51 -6.71
N PHE A 8 -19.50 9.00 -5.51
CA PHE A 8 -18.64 8.34 -4.50
C PHE A 8 -19.31 8.25 -3.12
N SER A 9 -20.62 8.02 -3.08
CA SER A 9 -21.39 7.90 -1.82
C SER A 9 -20.94 6.75 -0.91
N TRP A 10 -20.23 5.76 -1.45
CA TRP A 10 -19.62 4.65 -0.72
C TRP A 10 -18.26 4.99 -0.08
N PHE A 11 -17.67 6.15 -0.41
CA PHE A 11 -16.38 6.60 0.09
C PHE A 11 -16.61 7.62 1.21
N ASP A 12 -16.45 7.20 2.47
CA ASP A 12 -16.85 7.97 3.65
C ASP A 12 -15.79 9.03 4.04
N VAL A 13 -15.64 10.03 3.17
CA VAL A 13 -14.83 11.23 3.42
C VAL A 13 -15.60 12.48 3.02
N ALA A 14 -15.19 13.62 3.57
CA ALA A 14 -15.81 14.91 3.27
C ALA A 14 -15.74 15.23 1.76
N ASP A 15 -16.76 15.94 1.28
CA ASP A 15 -16.94 16.25 -0.14
C ASP A 15 -15.77 17.04 -0.74
N ASP A 16 -15.13 17.91 0.05
CA ASP A 16 -13.94 18.66 -0.39
C ASP A 16 -12.74 17.72 -0.64
N ILE A 17 -12.63 16.62 0.11
CA ILE A 17 -11.62 15.58 -0.12
C ILE A 17 -11.92 14.77 -1.37
N LYS A 18 -13.20 14.41 -1.59
CA LYS A 18 -13.62 13.73 -2.83
C LYS A 18 -13.28 14.58 -4.05
N GLU A 19 -13.56 15.89 -3.98
CA GLU A 19 -13.22 16.83 -5.05
C GLU A 19 -11.71 16.85 -5.34
N LEU A 20 -10.86 16.88 -4.31
CA LEU A 20 -9.41 16.80 -4.48
C LEU A 20 -8.96 15.49 -5.16
N LEU A 21 -9.53 14.34 -4.79
CA LEU A 21 -9.21 13.07 -5.43
C LEU A 21 -9.67 13.03 -6.90
N ILE A 22 -10.84 13.61 -7.19
CA ILE A 22 -11.34 13.70 -8.56
C ILE A 22 -10.46 14.63 -9.39
N LEU A 23 -10.03 15.76 -8.83
CA LEU A 23 -9.10 16.68 -9.50
C LEU A 23 -7.75 15.99 -9.75
N ALA A 24 -7.20 15.25 -8.78
CA ALA A 24 -5.99 14.46 -8.98
C ALA A 24 -6.13 13.48 -10.15
N ALA A 25 -7.25 12.76 -10.25
CA ALA A 25 -7.52 11.86 -11.37
C ALA A 25 -7.73 12.59 -12.70
N ALA A 26 -8.47 13.71 -12.69
CA ALA A 26 -8.78 14.50 -13.89
C ALA A 26 -7.53 15.15 -14.50
N THR A 27 -6.55 15.50 -13.67
CA THR A 27 -5.28 16.08 -14.10
C THR A 27 -4.17 15.05 -14.20
N TRP A 28 -4.49 13.75 -14.30
CA TRP A 28 -3.50 12.67 -14.30
C TRP A 28 -2.31 12.95 -15.22
N GLU A 29 -2.51 13.34 -16.48
CA GLU A 29 -1.37 13.59 -17.39
C GLU A 29 -0.42 14.72 -16.90
N ASN A 30 -0.92 15.68 -16.13
CA ASN A 30 -0.11 16.70 -15.46
C ASN A 30 0.33 16.23 -14.06
N THR A 31 1.47 15.55 -14.00
CA THR A 31 1.96 14.94 -12.75
C THR A 31 2.14 15.94 -11.60
N GLU A 32 2.59 17.16 -11.87
CA GLU A 32 2.77 18.20 -10.85
C GLU A 32 1.42 18.59 -10.22
N GLU A 33 0.45 18.94 -11.06
CA GLU A 33 -0.87 19.36 -10.62
C GLU A 33 -1.66 18.22 -9.96
N SER A 34 -1.61 17.03 -10.54
CA SER A 34 -2.24 15.82 -10.00
C SER A 34 -1.69 15.47 -8.61
N THR A 35 -0.37 15.56 -8.44
CA THR A 35 0.30 15.27 -7.16
C THR A 35 -0.05 16.32 -6.10
N LYS A 36 -0.17 17.59 -6.49
CA LYS A 36 -0.60 18.67 -5.60
C LYS A 36 -1.98 18.37 -4.99
N TYR A 37 -2.96 17.95 -5.80
CA TYR A 37 -4.29 17.61 -5.28
C TYR A 37 -4.27 16.38 -4.35
N MET A 38 -3.50 15.34 -4.69
CA MET A 38 -3.32 14.18 -3.81
C MET A 38 -2.69 14.56 -2.45
N GLN A 39 -1.67 15.41 -2.46
CA GLN A 39 -1.03 15.89 -1.23
C GLN A 39 -1.97 16.75 -0.38
N GLN A 40 -2.80 17.58 -1.02
CA GLN A 40 -3.83 18.35 -0.31
C GLN A 40 -4.87 17.45 0.36
N ALA A 41 -5.30 16.37 -0.31
CA ALA A 41 -6.21 15.40 0.27
C ALA A 41 -5.58 14.75 1.52
N LEU A 42 -4.34 14.25 1.38
CA LEU A 42 -3.58 13.66 2.50
C LEU A 42 -3.44 14.61 3.70
N ALA A 43 -3.12 15.88 3.45
CA ALA A 43 -2.92 16.88 4.50
C ALA A 43 -4.21 17.18 5.29
N LYS A 44 -5.38 17.07 4.64
CA LYS A 44 -6.68 17.38 5.26
C LYS A 44 -7.30 16.22 6.03
N THR A 45 -6.85 14.98 5.81
CA THR A 45 -7.55 13.78 6.33
C THR A 45 -6.90 13.09 7.52
N ALA A 46 -5.89 13.69 8.16
CA ALA A 46 -5.23 13.16 9.37
C ALA A 46 -4.91 11.64 9.28
N ASP A 47 -4.32 11.22 8.16
CA ASP A 47 -4.00 9.81 7.88
C ASP A 47 -5.24 8.87 7.91
N ASN A 48 -6.39 9.31 7.37
CA ASN A 48 -7.52 8.43 7.06
C ASN A 48 -7.06 7.25 6.18
N THR A 49 -7.41 6.03 6.57
CA THR A 49 -6.92 4.79 5.95
C THR A 49 -7.29 4.69 4.47
N ASP A 50 -8.50 5.06 4.10
CA ASP A 50 -8.97 4.96 2.72
C ASP A 50 -8.24 5.95 1.79
N ILE A 51 -7.94 7.13 2.30
CA ILE A 51 -7.11 8.12 1.59
C ILE A 51 -5.67 7.63 1.46
N LEU A 52 -5.11 7.00 2.49
CA LEU A 52 -3.77 6.39 2.38
C LEU A 52 -3.75 5.27 1.33
N VAL A 53 -4.78 4.42 1.26
CA VAL A 53 -4.87 3.37 0.23
C VAL A 53 -4.96 3.98 -1.18
N ALA A 54 -5.77 5.04 -1.34
CA ALA A 54 -5.86 5.76 -2.62
C ALA A 54 -4.52 6.41 -3.00
N ALA A 55 -3.84 7.05 -2.04
CA ALA A 55 -2.54 7.67 -2.23
C ALA A 55 -1.44 6.66 -2.59
N TYR A 56 -1.41 5.50 -1.93
CA TYR A 56 -0.48 4.42 -2.27
C TYR A 56 -0.61 4.04 -3.75
N ARG A 57 -1.84 3.76 -4.21
CA ARG A 57 -2.12 3.40 -5.61
C ARG A 57 -1.70 4.52 -6.55
N TYR A 58 -2.06 5.75 -6.22
CA TYR A 58 -1.69 6.93 -6.98
C TYR A 58 -0.16 7.03 -7.17
N PHE A 59 0.60 7.01 -6.07
CA PHE A 59 2.05 7.13 -6.13
C PHE A 59 2.72 5.94 -6.84
N TYR A 60 2.20 4.73 -6.62
CA TYR A 60 2.69 3.52 -7.29
C TYR A 60 2.53 3.64 -8.82
N TYR A 61 1.33 3.97 -9.31
CA TYR A 61 1.08 4.11 -10.75
C TYR A 61 1.74 5.35 -11.37
N LYS A 62 2.10 6.35 -10.56
CA LYS A 62 2.96 7.47 -10.95
C LYS A 62 4.45 7.15 -10.94
N ASN A 63 4.84 5.92 -10.63
CA ASN A 63 6.23 5.50 -10.44
C ASN A 63 6.97 6.30 -9.35
N ASN A 64 6.25 6.99 -8.46
CA ASN A 64 6.83 7.64 -7.29
C ASN A 64 6.93 6.63 -6.15
N TYR A 65 7.85 5.69 -6.30
CA TYR A 65 8.01 4.55 -5.40
C TYR A 65 8.42 4.97 -3.98
N GLY A 66 9.12 6.11 -3.82
CA GLY A 66 9.46 6.63 -2.49
C GLY A 66 8.22 7.04 -1.68
N LEU A 67 7.30 7.78 -2.29
CA LEU A 67 6.03 8.14 -1.64
C LEU A 67 5.08 6.94 -1.51
N ALA A 68 5.10 6.01 -2.48
CA ALA A 68 4.35 4.77 -2.36
C ALA A 68 4.79 3.95 -1.14
N LEU A 69 6.10 3.78 -0.94
CA LEU A 69 6.66 3.06 0.22
C LEU A 69 6.25 3.73 1.53
N THR A 70 6.48 5.06 1.62
CA THR A 70 6.12 5.85 2.81
C THR A 70 4.63 5.70 3.14
N THR A 71 3.77 5.64 2.12
CA THR A 71 2.33 5.49 2.31
C THR A 71 1.95 4.09 2.79
N ALA A 72 2.57 3.04 2.22
CA ALA A 72 2.37 1.66 2.67
C ALA A 72 2.81 1.47 4.13
N GLU A 73 3.96 2.04 4.52
CA GLU A 73 4.47 2.02 5.88
C GLU A 73 3.57 2.77 6.87
N LYS A 74 2.98 3.89 6.45
CA LYS A 74 1.96 4.59 7.26
C LYS A 74 0.73 3.73 7.52
N ILE A 75 0.24 3.01 6.50
CA ILE A 75 -0.91 2.10 6.65
C ILE A 75 -0.58 1.00 7.65
N THR A 76 0.58 0.34 7.50
CA THR A 76 0.97 -0.74 8.42
C THR A 76 1.18 -0.23 9.85
N ALA A 77 1.83 0.92 10.03
CA ALA A 77 2.02 1.54 11.35
C ALA A 77 0.69 1.90 12.01
N LYS A 78 -0.26 2.46 11.26
CA LYS A 78 -1.60 2.79 11.76
C LYS A 78 -2.35 1.56 12.25
N ILE A 79 -2.35 0.49 11.45
CA ILE A 79 -3.03 -0.76 11.82
C ILE A 79 -2.35 -1.39 13.02
N LYS A 80 -1.01 -1.40 13.09
CA LYS A 80 -0.30 -1.89 14.28
C LYS A 80 -0.71 -1.16 15.55
N ALA A 81 -0.87 0.16 15.50
CA ALA A 81 -1.31 0.95 16.64
C ALA A 81 -2.76 0.64 17.04
N VAL A 82 -3.68 0.56 16.07
CA VAL A 82 -5.11 0.29 16.32
C VAL A 82 -5.34 -1.12 16.86
N GLU A 83 -4.62 -2.10 16.32
CA GLU A 83 -4.75 -3.53 16.66
C GLU A 83 -3.81 -3.97 17.78
N ASN A 84 -3.03 -3.03 18.35
CA ASN A 84 -2.02 -3.27 19.38
C ASN A 84 -1.06 -4.44 19.03
N LEU A 85 -0.56 -4.43 17.79
CA LEU A 85 0.30 -5.48 17.26
C LEU A 85 1.76 -5.29 17.71
N PRO A 86 2.47 -6.36 18.09
CA PRO A 86 3.85 -6.27 18.52
C PRO A 86 4.81 -5.95 17.37
N ASP A 87 5.97 -5.38 17.71
CA ASP A 87 7.01 -5.03 16.73
C ASP A 87 7.86 -6.22 16.30
N LYS A 88 8.13 -7.15 17.24
CA LYS A 88 8.98 -8.30 16.96
C LYS A 88 8.23 -9.30 16.07
N TRP A 89 8.86 -9.66 14.96
CA TRP A 89 8.25 -10.57 13.98
C TRP A 89 7.81 -11.91 14.58
N GLU A 90 8.62 -12.50 15.47
CA GLU A 90 8.30 -13.78 16.11
C GLU A 90 7.02 -13.73 16.96
N GLU A 91 6.71 -12.57 17.53
CA GLU A 91 5.48 -12.34 18.30
C GLU A 91 4.31 -11.95 17.37
N LEU A 92 4.60 -11.21 16.30
CA LEU A 92 3.62 -10.72 15.34
C LEU A 92 3.07 -11.82 14.43
N LYS A 93 3.93 -12.69 13.90
CA LYS A 93 3.58 -13.73 12.93
C LYS A 93 2.40 -14.62 13.37
N PRO A 94 2.37 -15.22 14.58
CA PRO A 94 1.26 -16.08 14.97
C PRO A 94 -0.08 -15.32 15.07
N ILE A 95 -0.06 -14.02 15.40
CA ILE A 95 -1.26 -13.17 15.43
C ILE A 95 -1.78 -12.96 14.01
N LEU A 96 -0.90 -12.63 13.07
CA LEU A 96 -1.25 -12.41 11.67
C LEU A 96 -1.84 -13.69 11.05
N ILE A 97 -1.25 -14.86 11.28
CA ILE A 97 -1.77 -16.15 10.80
C ILE A 97 -3.18 -16.40 11.34
N LYS A 98 -3.39 -16.23 12.65
CA LYS A 98 -4.67 -16.51 13.30
C LYS A 98 -5.78 -15.58 12.83
N ARG A 99 -5.45 -14.32 12.54
CA ARG A 99 -6.41 -13.22 12.29
C ARG A 99 -6.44 -12.78 10.82
N GLN A 100 -5.80 -13.49 9.90
CA GLN A 100 -5.59 -13.05 8.51
C GLN A 100 -6.87 -12.68 7.73
N GLU A 101 -8.01 -13.26 8.10
CA GLU A 101 -9.30 -12.98 7.47
C GLU A 101 -10.01 -11.74 8.03
N GLU A 102 -9.54 -11.20 9.16
CA GLU A 102 -10.08 -9.98 9.73
C GLU A 102 -9.71 -8.78 8.85
N PRO A 103 -10.66 -7.87 8.51
CA PRO A 103 -10.42 -6.82 7.52
C PRO A 103 -9.18 -5.94 7.78
N GLN A 104 -8.92 -5.56 9.03
CA GLN A 104 -7.75 -4.75 9.37
C GLN A 104 -6.44 -5.53 9.19
N ILE A 105 -6.40 -6.78 9.61
CA ILE A 105 -5.21 -7.63 9.46
C ILE A 105 -4.96 -7.96 8.00
N ARG A 106 -6.01 -8.23 7.22
CA ARG A 106 -5.92 -8.42 5.78
C ARG A 106 -5.38 -7.16 5.09
N LEU A 107 -5.81 -5.97 5.52
CA LEU A 107 -5.26 -4.70 5.01
C LEU A 107 -3.79 -4.52 5.41
N TYR A 108 -3.40 -4.86 6.63
CA TYR A 108 -2.00 -4.83 7.07
C TYR A 108 -1.13 -5.74 6.19
N LEU A 109 -1.56 -6.98 5.95
CA LEU A 109 -0.86 -7.95 5.11
C LEU A 109 -0.72 -7.45 3.67
N ASN A 110 -1.79 -6.89 3.10
CA ASN A 110 -1.73 -6.26 1.77
C ASN A 110 -0.74 -5.09 1.72
N ALA A 111 -0.78 -4.18 2.69
CA ALA A 111 0.13 -3.03 2.73
C ALA A 111 1.59 -3.45 2.98
N TYR A 112 1.82 -4.47 3.81
CA TYR A 112 3.14 -5.01 4.06
C TYR A 112 3.69 -5.73 2.82
N ALA A 113 2.90 -6.57 2.14
CA ALA A 113 3.29 -7.18 0.86
C ALA A 113 3.58 -6.12 -0.21
N ALA A 114 2.73 -5.09 -0.31
CA ALA A 114 2.93 -3.95 -1.19
C ALA A 114 4.26 -3.23 -0.94
N SER A 115 4.65 -3.03 0.33
CA SER A 115 5.96 -2.43 0.65
C SER A 115 7.13 -3.27 0.11
N GLY A 116 7.04 -4.60 0.17
CA GLY A 116 8.03 -5.51 -0.44
C GLY A 116 8.15 -5.33 -1.95
N LEU A 117 7.03 -5.22 -2.65
CA LEU A 117 7.01 -4.93 -4.09
C LEU A 117 7.64 -3.56 -4.42
N VAL A 118 7.32 -2.54 -3.64
CA VAL A 118 7.88 -1.19 -3.84
C VAL A 118 9.39 -1.16 -3.56
N LEU A 119 9.86 -1.85 -2.52
CA LEU A 119 11.29 -2.00 -2.23
C LEU A 119 12.02 -2.68 -3.40
N ALA A 120 11.43 -3.71 -4.01
CA ALA A 120 11.98 -4.34 -5.20
C ALA A 120 12.10 -3.35 -6.37
N LYS A 121 11.07 -2.53 -6.61
CA LYS A 121 11.09 -1.47 -7.63
C LYS A 121 12.14 -0.39 -7.36
N LEU A 122 12.46 -0.13 -6.10
CA LEU A 122 13.53 0.78 -5.67
C LEU A 122 14.93 0.15 -5.71
N GLY A 123 15.06 -1.12 -6.10
CA GLY A 123 16.33 -1.84 -6.12
C GLY A 123 16.80 -2.33 -4.75
N LYS A 124 15.97 -2.20 -3.71
CA LYS A 124 16.24 -2.68 -2.35
C LYS A 124 15.88 -4.17 -2.23
N ILE A 125 16.61 -4.99 -2.97
CA ILE A 125 16.24 -6.39 -3.22
C ILE A 125 16.23 -7.24 -1.94
N GLU A 126 17.19 -7.07 -1.04
CA GLU A 126 17.25 -7.88 0.18
C GLU A 126 16.11 -7.54 1.16
N GLU A 127 15.79 -6.25 1.33
CA GLU A 127 14.62 -5.81 2.11
C GLU A 127 13.32 -6.37 1.50
N ALA A 128 13.20 -6.34 0.16
CA ALA A 128 12.05 -6.89 -0.54
C ALA A 128 11.90 -8.41 -0.37
N LYS A 129 13.01 -9.17 -0.43
CA LYS A 129 13.03 -10.62 -0.18
C LYS A 129 12.62 -10.94 1.25
N GLU A 130 13.11 -10.18 2.24
CA GLU A 130 12.75 -10.38 3.64
C GLU A 130 11.24 -10.26 3.85
N ILE A 131 10.63 -9.18 3.38
CA ILE A 131 9.18 -8.96 3.47
C ILE A 131 8.42 -10.05 2.72
N SER A 132 8.86 -10.39 1.51
CA SER A 132 8.17 -11.37 0.68
C SER A 132 8.20 -12.78 1.29
N SER A 133 9.33 -13.17 1.90
CA SER A 133 9.49 -14.41 2.66
C SER A 133 8.58 -14.45 3.89
N ARG A 134 8.49 -13.33 4.63
CA ARG A 134 7.61 -13.19 5.78
C ARG A 134 6.13 -13.39 5.43
N ILE A 135 5.66 -12.75 4.36
CA ILE A 135 4.28 -12.92 3.88
C ILE A 135 4.04 -14.33 3.35
N LYS A 136 4.98 -14.91 2.58
CA LYS A 136 4.89 -16.30 2.10
C LYS A 136 4.75 -17.30 3.26
N GLY A 137 5.36 -17.01 4.42
CA GLY A 137 5.21 -17.80 5.64
C GLY A 137 3.88 -17.62 6.39
N ILE A 138 2.95 -16.83 5.86
CA ILE A 138 1.58 -16.60 6.38
C ILE A 138 0.55 -17.04 5.33
N ASP A 139 0.78 -16.70 4.07
CA ASP A 139 -0.15 -16.86 2.95
C ASP A 139 0.32 -17.94 1.98
N ASP A 140 -0.16 -19.15 2.19
CA ASP A 140 0.14 -20.30 1.33
C ASP A 140 -0.55 -20.23 -0.04
N LYS A 141 -1.58 -19.38 -0.19
CA LYS A 141 -2.40 -19.27 -1.42
C LYS A 141 -1.92 -18.17 -2.37
N ASN A 142 -0.94 -17.37 -1.95
CA ASN A 142 -0.50 -16.16 -2.65
C ASN A 142 -1.62 -15.12 -2.83
N ASP A 143 -2.58 -15.05 -1.91
CA ASP A 143 -3.62 -14.02 -1.85
C ASP A 143 -3.04 -12.60 -1.86
N PHE A 144 -1.84 -12.40 -1.30
CA PHE A 144 -1.15 -11.10 -1.26
C PHE A 144 -0.04 -10.96 -2.32
N GLY A 145 0.18 -11.98 -3.16
CA GLY A 145 1.14 -11.97 -4.28
C GLY A 145 2.62 -11.96 -3.90
N ALA A 146 2.97 -11.92 -2.62
CA ALA A 146 4.36 -11.80 -2.17
C ALA A 146 5.20 -13.06 -2.42
N GLY A 147 4.59 -14.26 -2.40
CA GLY A 147 5.30 -15.49 -2.73
C GLY A 147 5.78 -15.53 -4.18
N ILE A 148 4.96 -15.02 -5.11
CA ILE A 148 5.34 -14.86 -6.53
C ILE A 148 6.50 -13.87 -6.66
N LEU A 149 6.43 -12.74 -5.95
CA LEU A 149 7.53 -11.77 -5.95
C LEU A 149 8.82 -12.39 -5.43
N LEU A 150 8.78 -13.16 -4.34
CA LEU A 150 9.96 -13.85 -3.80
C LEU A 150 10.58 -14.79 -4.83
N GLU A 151 9.76 -15.55 -5.55
CA GLU A 151 10.22 -16.46 -6.61
C GLU A 151 10.95 -15.70 -7.72
N ILE A 152 10.41 -14.56 -8.17
CA ILE A 152 11.07 -13.69 -9.15
C ILE A 152 12.40 -13.16 -8.61
N LEU A 153 12.44 -12.69 -7.36
CA LEU A 153 13.65 -12.09 -6.76
C LEU A 153 14.75 -13.10 -6.42
N THR A 154 14.42 -14.39 -6.36
CA THR A 154 15.35 -15.48 -6.01
C THR A 154 15.73 -16.34 -7.20
N ARG A 155 15.14 -16.10 -8.38
CA ARG A 155 15.47 -16.82 -9.61
C ARG A 155 16.96 -16.60 -9.93
N PRO A 156 17.76 -17.66 -10.09
CA PRO A 156 19.13 -17.52 -10.56
C PRO A 156 19.13 -16.85 -11.94
N PRO A 157 20.19 -16.09 -12.29
CA PRO A 157 20.36 -15.63 -13.67
C PRO A 157 20.26 -16.84 -14.59
N GLU A 158 19.45 -16.75 -15.65
CA GLU A 158 19.48 -17.78 -16.68
C GLU A 158 20.93 -17.86 -17.16
N ALA A 159 21.49 -19.08 -17.18
CA ALA A 159 22.77 -19.28 -17.83
C ALA A 159 22.56 -18.89 -19.29
N ASP A 160 23.30 -17.88 -19.76
CA ASP A 160 23.34 -17.57 -21.18
C ASP A 160 23.81 -18.84 -21.91
N ASP A 161 22.90 -19.50 -22.64
CA ASP A 161 23.22 -20.59 -23.58
C ASP A 161 23.97 -20.05 -24.82
#